data_AF-A0AA37CNX0-F1
#
_entry.id   AF-A0AA37CNX0-F1
#
_cell.length_a   1.000
_cell.length_b   1.000
_cell.length_c   1.000
_cell.angle_alpha   90.00
_cell.angle_beta   90.00
_cell.angle_gamma   90.00
#
_symmetry.space_group_name_H-M   'P 1'
#
loop_
_entity.id
_entity.type
_entity.pdbx_description
1 polymer ?
#
loop_
_entity_poly.entity_id
_entity_poly.type
_entity_poly.pdbx_seq_one_letter_code
_entity_poly.pdbx_strand_id
1 'polypeptide(L)'
;MGIATCPIKGLTLSSRSIDALEQMDQLVDSANQLAVAVSATPLYTIFSDPRSAKDVAYNISDYDWELYGQAMEGIPNILRHKLNQVVEPMAWSSAGKESQFWKCVHASYNK
;
A
#
# COMPACT_ATOMS: atom_id res chain seq x y z
N MET A 1 13.45 9.50 11.94
CA MET A 1 12.06 9.58 11.45
C MET A 1 11.31 10.62 12.27
N GLY A 2 11.32 11.88 11.84
CA GLY A 2 10.50 12.91 12.47
C GLY A 2 9.12 12.89 11.84
N ILE A 3 8.12 12.37 12.56
CA ILE A 3 6.72 12.59 12.22
C ILE A 3 6.55 14.10 12.17
N ALA A 4 6.24 14.66 11.00
CA ALA A 4 5.90 16.08 10.92
C ALA A 4 4.64 16.26 11.75
N THR A 5 4.78 16.76 12.98
CA THR A 5 3.63 16.99 13.84
C THR A 5 2.84 18.13 13.22
N CYS A 6 1.64 17.82 12.74
CA CYS A 6 0.67 18.79 12.28
C CYS A 6 -0.47 18.90 13.30
N PRO A 7 -0.27 19.64 14.41
CA PRO A 7 -1.30 19.79 15.43
C PRO A 7 -2.42 20.70 14.90
N ILE A 8 -3.57 20.12 14.60
CA ILE A 8 -4.77 20.85 14.17
C ILE A 8 -5.79 20.77 15.30
N LYS A 9 -5.94 21.87 16.05
CA LYS A 9 -6.87 21.93 17.19
C LYS A 9 -8.31 22.10 16.72
N GLY A 10 -9.22 21.27 17.23
CA GLY A 10 -10.65 21.34 16.94
C GLY A 10 -10.96 21.17 15.46
N LEU A 11 -10.39 20.13 14.85
CA LEU A 11 -10.71 19.67 13.49
C LEU A 11 -12.01 18.85 13.55
N THR A 12 -12.96 19.21 12.71
CA THR A 12 -14.15 18.41 12.40
C THR A 12 -14.09 18.06 10.93
N LEU A 13 -14.05 16.77 10.61
CA LEU A 13 -14.02 16.31 9.23
C LEU A 13 -15.41 16.44 8.61
N SER A 14 -15.45 16.90 7.36
CA SER A 14 -16.64 16.79 6.51
C SER A 14 -16.88 15.34 6.11
N SER A 15 -18.11 15.02 5.70
CA SER A 15 -18.44 13.71 5.13
C SER A 15 -17.48 13.34 3.99
N ARG A 16 -17.16 14.30 3.11
CA ARG A 16 -16.22 14.08 2.02
C ARG A 16 -14.82 13.64 2.49
N SER A 17 -14.33 14.19 3.59
CA SER A 17 -13.03 13.76 4.14
C SER A 17 -13.11 12.41 4.84
N ILE A 18 -14.24 12.09 5.46
CA ILE A 18 -14.48 10.77 6.03
C ILE A 18 -14.47 9.74 4.88
N ASP A 19 -15.20 10.00 3.80
CA ASP A 19 -15.25 9.14 2.62
C ASP A 19 -13.85 8.95 1.99
N ALA A 20 -13.03 10.01 1.97
CA ALA A 20 -11.64 9.93 1.49
C ALA A 20 -10.77 9.06 2.39
N LEU A 21 -10.93 9.14 3.72
CA LEU A 21 -10.21 8.28 4.65
C LEU A 21 -10.65 6.81 4.53
N GLU A 22 -11.95 6.56 4.32
CA GLU A 22 -12.45 5.20 4.07
C GLU A 22 -11.91 4.62 2.76
N GLN A 23 -11.84 5.43 1.70
CA GLN A 23 -11.19 5.03 0.44
C GLN A 23 -9.72 4.70 0.63
N MET A 24 -9.00 5.45 1.47
CA MET A 24 -7.60 5.17 1.79
C MET A 24 -7.45 3.84 2.54
N ASP A 25 -8.34 3.56 3.49
CA ASP A 25 -8.37 2.31 4.25
C ASP A 25 -8.59 1.10 3.32
N GLN A 26 -9.57 1.19 2.41
CA GLN A 26 -9.85 0.18 1.40
C GLN A 26 -8.65 -0.07 0.46
N LEU A 27 -7.88 0.96 0.13
CA LEU A 27 -6.65 0.82 -0.67
C LEU A 27 -5.56 0.07 0.09
N VAL A 28 -5.39 0.35 1.39
CA VAL A 28 -4.45 -0.37 2.26
C VAL A 28 -4.85 -1.84 2.37
N ASP A 29 -6.12 -2.13 2.60
CA ASP A 29 -6.64 -3.49 2.67
C ASP A 29 -6.44 -4.25 1.35
N SER A 30 -6.72 -3.61 0.22
CA SER A 30 -6.49 -4.20 -1.10
C SER A 30 -5.01 -4.50 -1.35
N ALA A 31 -4.11 -3.61 -0.93
CA ALA A 31 -2.66 -3.84 -1.04
C ALA A 31 -2.20 -4.99 -0.14
N ASN A 32 -2.75 -5.12 1.07
CA ASN A 32 -2.47 -6.24 1.97
C ASN A 32 -2.95 -7.56 1.36
N GLN A 33 -4.15 -7.59 0.76
CA GLN A 33 -4.66 -8.76 0.05
C GLN A 33 -3.77 -9.14 -1.14
N LEU A 34 -3.32 -8.15 -1.92
CA LEU A 34 -2.38 -8.37 -3.01
C LEU A 34 -1.06 -8.94 -2.50
N ALA A 35 -0.52 -8.43 -1.39
CA ALA A 35 0.70 -8.95 -0.79
C ALA A 35 0.54 -10.42 -0.36
N VAL A 36 -0.60 -10.78 0.25
CA VAL A 36 -0.92 -12.17 0.60
C VAL A 36 -0.95 -13.05 -0.66
N ALA A 37 -1.67 -12.62 -1.70
CA ALA A 37 -1.77 -13.38 -2.95
C ALA A 37 -0.40 -13.58 -3.62
N VAL A 38 0.40 -12.52 -3.76
CA VAL A 38 1.74 -12.60 -4.35
C VAL A 38 2.64 -13.50 -3.51
N SER A 39 2.59 -13.40 -2.18
CA SER A 39 3.37 -14.26 -1.27
C SER A 39 3.05 -15.74 -1.36
N ALA A 40 1.83 -16.10 -1.80
CA ALA A 40 1.43 -17.48 -2.03
C ALA A 40 1.96 -18.06 -3.35
N THR A 41 2.43 -17.21 -4.27
CA THR A 41 2.86 -17.62 -5.62
C THR A 41 4.00 -18.63 -5.60
N PRO A 42 5.12 -18.43 -4.84
CA PRO A 42 6.18 -19.41 -4.77
C PRO A 42 5.70 -20.76 -4.23
N LEU A 43 4.79 -20.76 -3.26
CA LEU A 43 4.23 -22.00 -2.70
C LEU A 43 3.46 -22.77 -3.78
N TYR A 44 2.62 -22.08 -4.54
CA TYR A 44 1.88 -22.71 -5.62
C TYR A 44 2.81 -23.25 -6.72
N THR A 45 3.81 -22.48 -7.16
CA THR A 45 4.73 -22.91 -8.22
C THR A 45 5.65 -24.04 -7.80
N ILE A 46 6.11 -24.05 -6.54
CA ILE A 46 7.05 -25.05 -6.04
C ILE A 46 6.34 -26.38 -5.73
N PHE A 47 5.13 -26.32 -5.18
CA PHE A 47 4.47 -27.48 -4.57
C PHE A 47 3.23 -28.00 -5.33
N SER A 48 2.85 -27.43 -6.47
CA SER A 48 1.66 -27.88 -7.22
C SER A 48 1.81 -29.23 -7.93
N ASP A 49 3.02 -29.63 -8.34
CA ASP A 49 3.27 -30.91 -9.01
C ASP A 49 4.65 -31.55 -8.73
N PRO A 50 5.05 -31.77 -7.46
CA PRO A 50 6.31 -32.46 -7.17
C PRO A 50 6.15 -33.98 -7.24
N ARG A 51 7.01 -34.63 -8.03
CA ARG A 51 7.10 -36.11 -8.10
C ARG A 51 7.98 -36.70 -6.99
N SER A 52 8.81 -35.88 -6.35
CA SER A 52 9.71 -36.28 -5.27
C SER A 52 10.23 -35.07 -4.48
N ALA A 53 10.87 -35.31 -3.33
CA ALA A 53 11.56 -34.26 -2.58
C ALA A 53 12.72 -33.61 -3.36
N LYS A 54 13.33 -34.36 -4.29
CA LYS A 54 14.38 -33.84 -5.17
C LYS A 54 13.80 -32.82 -6.16
N ASP A 55 12.59 -33.07 -6.68
CA ASP A 55 11.92 -32.16 -7.59
C ASP A 55 11.52 -30.86 -6.88
N VAL A 56 11.07 -30.94 -5.62
CA VAL A 56 10.85 -29.75 -4.79
C VAL A 56 12.14 -28.94 -4.63
N ALA A 57 13.25 -29.59 -4.29
CA ALA A 57 14.53 -28.90 -4.13
C ALA A 57 14.99 -28.21 -5.43
N TYR A 58 14.77 -28.87 -6.58
CA TYR A 58 15.04 -28.29 -7.88
C TYR A 58 14.13 -27.07 -8.16
N ASN A 59 12.82 -27.20 -7.93
CA ASN A 59 11.86 -26.11 -8.11
C ASN A 59 12.16 -24.90 -7.22
N ILE A 60 12.60 -25.12 -5.97
CA ILE A 60 13.06 -24.04 -5.09
C ILE A 60 14.27 -23.32 -5.70
N SER A 61 15.23 -24.07 -6.23
CA SER A 61 16.46 -23.50 -6.80
C SER A 61 16.26 -22.78 -8.13
N ASP A 62 15.28 -23.23 -8.92
CA ASP A 62 14.98 -22.69 -10.27
C ASP A 62 13.93 -21.57 -10.23
N TYR A 63 13.23 -21.40 -9.11
CA TYR A 63 12.26 -20.32 -8.95
C TYR A 63 12.95 -18.94 -9.04
N ASP A 64 12.31 -18.02 -9.78
CA ASP A 64 12.80 -16.65 -9.95
C ASP A 64 12.51 -15.79 -8.71
N TRP A 65 13.37 -15.92 -7.71
CA TRP A 65 13.31 -15.16 -6.46
C TRP A 65 13.51 -13.65 -6.66
N GLU A 66 14.22 -13.26 -7.72
CA GLU A 66 14.47 -11.85 -8.04
C GLU A 66 13.17 -11.20 -8.55
N LEU A 67 12.50 -11.82 -9.51
CA LEU A 67 11.20 -11.35 -10.00
C LEU A 67 10.15 -11.33 -8.88
N TYR A 68 10.15 -12.35 -8.01
CA TYR A 68 9.28 -12.36 -6.83
C TYR A 68 9.56 -11.18 -5.89
N GLY A 69 10.83 -10.89 -5.61
CA GLY A 69 11.24 -9.74 -4.81
C GLY A 69 10.77 -8.42 -5.41
N GLN A 70 10.99 -8.24 -6.71
CA GLN A 70 10.54 -7.05 -7.46
C GLN A 70 9.02 -6.89 -7.44
N ALA A 71 8.27 -8.00 -7.57
CA ALA A 71 6.81 -7.98 -7.49
C ALA A 71 6.34 -7.54 -6.09
N MET A 72 6.95 -8.06 -5.02
CA MET A 72 6.64 -7.68 -3.65
C MET A 72 6.99 -6.21 -3.36
N GLU A 73 8.12 -5.73 -3.85
CA GLU A 73 8.55 -4.33 -3.71
C GLU A 73 7.63 -3.36 -4.50
N GLY A 74 7.04 -3.82 -5.61
CA GLY A 74 6.11 -3.02 -6.40
C GLY A 74 4.82 -2.63 -5.65
N ILE A 75 4.35 -3.48 -4.74
CA ILE A 75 3.08 -3.29 -4.00
C ILE A 75 3.04 -1.96 -3.23
N PRO A 76 4.00 -1.64 -2.32
CA PRO A 76 3.98 -0.39 -1.59
C PRO A 76 4.13 0.84 -2.51
N ASN A 77 4.81 0.73 -3.64
CA ASN A 77 4.93 1.82 -4.62
C ASN A 77 3.58 2.12 -5.30
N ILE A 78 2.86 1.07 -5.70
CA ILE A 78 1.50 1.18 -6.25
C ILE A 78 0.56 1.77 -5.20
N LEU A 79 0.61 1.28 -3.96
CA LEU A 79 -0.22 1.78 -2.86
C LEU A 79 0.02 3.28 -2.63
N ARG A 80 1.29 3.72 -2.53
CA ARG A 80 1.62 5.15 -2.37
C ARG A 80 1.06 6.00 -3.50
N HIS A 81 1.19 5.54 -4.75
CA HIS A 81 0.65 6.24 -5.91
C HIS A 81 -0.88 6.37 -5.82
N LYS A 82 -1.58 5.28 -5.46
CA LYS A 82 -3.04 5.27 -5.32
C LYS A 82 -3.52 6.16 -4.16
N LEU A 83 -2.85 6.12 -3.01
CA LEU A 83 -3.15 7.01 -1.89
C LEU A 83 -2.97 8.48 -2.27
N ASN A 84 -1.92 8.80 -3.03
CA ASN A 84 -1.70 10.17 -3.50
C ASN A 84 -2.85 10.68 -4.39
N GLN A 85 -3.44 9.81 -5.22
CA GLN A 85 -4.60 10.15 -6.06
C GLN A 85 -5.84 10.53 -5.24
N VAL A 86 -5.95 10.08 -3.98
CA VAL A 86 -7.02 10.47 -3.05
C VAL A 86 -6.64 11.74 -2.29
N VAL A 87 -5.41 11.78 -1.77
CA VAL A 87 -4.93 12.83 -0.85
C VAL A 87 -4.70 14.17 -1.57
N GLU A 88 -4.10 14.15 -2.76
CA GLU A 88 -3.75 15.36 -3.50
C GLU A 88 -4.98 16.23 -3.80
N PRO A 89 -6.08 15.71 -4.38
CA PRO A 89 -7.30 16.50 -4.58
C PRO A 89 -7.86 17.08 -3.29
N MET A 90 -7.80 16.33 -2.18
CA MET A 90 -8.29 16.80 -0.88
C MET A 90 -7.45 17.95 -0.34
N ALA A 91 -6.13 17.96 -0.57
CA ALA A 91 -5.24 19.04 -0.16
C ALA A 91 -5.55 20.37 -0.89
N TRP A 92 -5.98 20.29 -2.16
CA TRP A 92 -6.28 21.47 -2.98
C TRP A 92 -7.73 21.96 -2.86
N SER A 93 -8.69 21.06 -2.60
CA SER A 93 -10.13 21.38 -2.69
C SER A 93 -10.87 21.50 -1.35
N SER A 94 -10.25 21.13 -0.23
CA SER A 94 -10.81 21.37 1.10
C SER A 94 -10.51 22.79 1.59
N ALA A 95 -11.23 23.24 2.64
CA ALA A 95 -11.13 24.60 3.17
C ALA A 95 -10.80 24.62 4.67
N GLY A 96 -10.30 25.76 5.16
CA GLY A 96 -10.04 25.98 6.59
C GLY A 96 -9.07 24.95 7.20
N LYS A 97 -9.43 24.42 8.37
CA LYS A 97 -8.62 23.44 9.11
C LYS A 97 -8.47 22.10 8.38
N GLU A 98 -9.45 21.76 7.55
CA GLU A 98 -9.46 20.52 6.77
C GLU A 98 -8.43 20.60 5.62
N SER A 99 -8.27 21.78 5.00
CA SER A 99 -7.16 22.03 4.06
C SER A 99 -5.79 21.87 4.71
N GLN A 100 -5.64 22.37 5.94
CA GLN A 100 -4.38 22.18 6.69
C GLN A 100 -4.12 20.70 6.98
N PHE A 101 -5.18 19.95 7.33
CA PHE A 101 -5.09 18.51 7.55
C PHE A 101 -4.61 17.78 6.30
N TRP A 102 -5.28 17.98 5.16
CA TRP A 102 -4.92 17.27 3.94
C TRP A 102 -3.56 17.67 3.37
N LYS A 103 -3.15 18.93 3.51
CA LYS A 103 -1.78 19.35 3.16
C LYS A 103 -0.72 18.67 4.01
N CYS A 104 -0.99 18.48 5.30
CA CYS A 104 -0.12 17.74 6.19
C CYS A 104 -0.04 16.25 5.84
N VAL A 105 -1.19 15.64 5.55
CA VAL A 105 -1.28 14.25 5.08
C VAL A 105 -0.47 14.11 3.78
N HIS A 106 -0.68 14.98 2.78
CA HIS A 106 0.07 14.99 1.52
C HIS A 106 1.58 15.13 1.73
N ALA A 107 2.02 16.03 2.60
CA ALA A 107 3.45 16.22 2.91
C ALA A 107 4.11 15.02 3.60
N SER A 108 3.33 14.11 4.19
CA SER A 108 3.85 12.89 4.82
C SER A 108 4.22 11.79 3.82
N TYR A 109 3.66 11.80 2.61
CA TYR A 109 3.91 10.80 1.56
C TYR A 109 5.20 11.02 0.78
N ASN A 110 5.67 12.27 0.68
CA ASN A 110 6.81 12.67 -0.15
C ASN A 110 8.15 12.67 0.62
N LYS A 111 8.29 11.87 1.67
CA LYS A 111 9.50 11.77 2.51
C LYS A 111 10.10 10.37 2.49
#